data_AF-T1BP29-F1
#
_entry.id   AF-T1BP29-F1
#
_cell.length_a   1.000
_cell.length_b   1.000
_cell.length_c   1.000
_cell.angle_alpha   90.00
_cell.angle_beta   90.00
_cell.angle_gamma   90.00
#
_symmetry.space_group_name_H-M   'P 1'
#
loop_
_entity.id
_entity.type
_entity.pdbx_description
1 polymer ?
#
loop_
_entity_poly.entity_id
_entity_poly.type
_entity_poly.pdbx_seq_one_letter_code
_entity_poly.pdbx_strand_id
1 'polypeptide(L)'
;GGAATVAASIRRKATCLDLAPDKRKNADTCADYLLAKKEYLCYDRALGQGWPIGTGVIEGAVRHLVKDRLDLTGSRWGLNGAEAILKLRALRSNGDFEDYWKFHLDRERHRVHEARYVNGAMPRAA
;
A
#
# COMPACT_ATOMS: atom_id res chain seq x y z
N GLY A 1 -11.58 11.69 19.09
CA GLY A 1 -12.64 11.69 18.07
C GLY A 1 -13.40 13.01 18.00
N GLY A 2 -12.83 14.03 17.36
CA GLY A 2 -13.41 15.38 17.29
C GLY A 2 -14.02 15.78 15.94
N ALA A 3 -14.13 14.85 14.98
CA ALA A 3 -14.48 15.15 13.60
C ALA A 3 -15.83 15.87 13.43
N ALA A 4 -16.85 15.51 14.22
CA ALA A 4 -18.16 16.17 14.19
C ALA A 4 -18.10 17.62 14.67
N THR A 5 -17.34 17.90 15.73
CA THR A 5 -17.12 19.25 16.24
C THR A 5 -16.39 20.11 15.22
N VAL A 6 -15.36 19.56 14.55
CA VAL A 6 -14.63 20.26 13.49
C VAL A 6 -15.54 20.55 12.30
N ALA A 7 -16.32 19.58 11.83
CA ALA A 7 -17.28 19.75 10.75
C ALA A 7 -18.32 20.85 11.06
N ALA A 8 -18.84 20.87 12.28
CA ALA A 8 -19.77 21.90 12.74
C ALA A 8 -19.11 23.29 12.76
N SER A 9 -17.87 23.40 13.25
CA SER A 9 -17.10 24.64 13.26
C SER A 9 -16.81 25.18 11.85
N ILE A 10 -16.48 24.29 10.89
CA ILE A 10 -16.28 24.66 9.48
C ILE A 10 -17.55 25.28 8.91
N ARG A 11 -18.70 24.61 9.08
CA ARG A 11 -19.99 25.11 8.61
C ARG A 11 -20.39 26.42 9.27
N ARG A 12 -20.19 26.52 10.59
CA ARG A 12 -20.46 27.74 11.36
C ARG A 12 -19.61 28.90 10.85
N LYS A 13 -18.32 28.68 10.57
CA LYS A 13 -17.44 29.71 10.04
C LYS A 13 -17.88 30.20 8.66
N ALA A 14 -18.29 29.28 7.77
CA ALA A 14 -18.84 29.64 6.47
C ALA A 14 -20.12 30.49 6.60
N THR A 15 -21.01 30.15 7.53
CA THR A 15 -22.20 30.95 7.83
C THR A 15 -21.87 32.32 8.45
N CYS A 16 -20.94 32.38 9.41
CA CYS A 16 -20.53 33.65 10.03
C CYS A 16 -19.83 34.62 9.06
N LEU A 17 -19.26 34.09 7.96
CA LEU A 17 -18.66 34.88 6.90
C LEU A 17 -19.66 35.26 5.79
N ASP A 18 -20.93 34.87 5.94
CA ASP A 18 -22.01 35.09 4.96
C ASP A 18 -21.62 34.64 3.54
N LEU A 19 -20.94 33.49 3.45
CA LEU A 19 -20.49 32.97 2.18
C LEU A 19 -21.68 32.53 1.32
N ALA A 20 -21.76 33.07 0.11
CA ALA A 20 -22.69 32.61 -0.91
C ALA A 20 -22.54 31.09 -1.16
N PRO A 21 -23.60 30.39 -1.60
CA PRO A 21 -23.61 28.93 -1.75
C PRO A 21 -22.45 28.36 -2.57
N ASP A 22 -22.05 29.04 -3.65
CA ASP A 22 -20.92 28.67 -4.50
C ASP A 22 -19.58 28.79 -3.75
N LYS A 23 -19.41 29.82 -2.92
CA LYS A 23 -18.20 30.10 -2.16
C LYS A 23 -18.00 29.16 -0.97
N ARG A 24 -19.08 28.63 -0.39
CA ARG A 24 -19.01 27.68 0.75
C ARG A 24 -18.98 26.20 0.36
N LYS A 25 -19.19 25.86 -0.91
CA LYS A 25 -19.27 24.46 -1.39
C LYS A 25 -18.13 23.56 -0.92
N ASN A 26 -16.88 24.04 -0.95
CA ASN A 26 -15.72 23.25 -0.51
C ASN A 26 -15.70 23.04 1.01
N ALA A 27 -16.15 24.04 1.78
CA ALA A 27 -16.26 23.94 3.23
C ALA A 27 -17.35 22.93 3.62
N ASP A 28 -18.50 22.97 2.97
CA ASP A 28 -19.60 22.02 3.22
C ASP A 28 -19.21 20.59 2.80
N THR A 29 -18.59 20.42 1.62
CA THR A 29 -18.04 19.11 1.17
C THR A 29 -17.04 18.54 2.17
N CYS A 30 -16.14 19.38 2.70
CA CYS A 30 -15.17 18.96 3.71
C CYS A 30 -15.87 18.51 5.00
N ALA A 31 -16.86 19.27 5.47
CA ALA A 31 -17.64 18.91 6.65
C ALA A 31 -18.41 17.60 6.46
N ASP A 32 -19.01 17.37 5.29
CA ASP A 32 -19.70 16.12 4.95
C ASP A 32 -18.74 14.93 4.96
N TYR A 33 -17.55 15.08 4.38
CA TYR A 33 -16.53 14.05 4.41
C TYR A 33 -16.12 13.67 5.84
N LEU A 34 -15.86 14.66 6.69
CA LEU A 34 -15.49 14.44 8.10
C LEU A 34 -16.60 13.73 8.88
N LEU A 35 -17.87 14.06 8.61
CA LEU A 35 -19.01 13.40 9.23
C LEU A 35 -19.16 11.95 8.75
N ALA A 36 -19.11 11.73 7.42
CA ALA A 36 -19.21 10.41 6.82
C ALA A 36 -18.08 9.46 7.26
N LYS A 37 -16.90 10.01 7.59
CA LYS A 37 -15.73 9.24 8.03
C LYS A 37 -15.47 9.31 9.53
N LYS A 38 -16.36 9.90 10.34
CA LYS A 38 -16.15 10.15 11.77
C LYS A 38 -15.62 8.93 12.54
N GLU A 39 -16.15 7.74 12.27
CA GLU A 39 -15.74 6.50 12.94
C GLU A 39 -14.28 6.12 12.68
N TYR A 40 -13.76 6.45 11.48
CA TYR A 40 -12.38 6.22 11.07
C TYR A 40 -11.41 7.32 11.54
N LEU A 41 -11.92 8.46 12.02
CA LEU A 41 -11.14 9.63 12.42
C LEU A 41 -10.87 9.68 13.94
N CYS A 42 -10.95 8.54 14.63
CA CYS A 42 -10.60 8.40 16.04
C CYS A 42 -9.07 8.36 16.25
N TYR A 43 -8.37 9.40 15.77
CA TYR A 43 -6.91 9.45 15.78
C TYR A 43 -6.30 9.43 17.18
N ASP A 44 -7.00 9.96 18.17
CA ASP A 44 -6.65 9.82 19.59
C ASP A 44 -6.53 8.35 20.02
N ARG A 45 -7.50 7.52 19.65
CA ARG A 45 -7.47 6.08 19.92
C ARG A 45 -6.37 5.40 19.12
N ALA A 46 -6.25 5.70 17.82
CA ALA A 46 -5.23 5.13 16.96
C ALA A 46 -3.82 5.43 17.48
N LEU A 47 -3.54 6.68 17.86
CA LEU A 47 -2.26 7.07 18.46
C LEU A 47 -2.01 6.38 19.80
N GLY A 48 -3.03 6.27 20.67
CA GLY A 48 -2.92 5.54 21.93
C GLY A 48 -2.63 4.04 21.75
N GLN A 49 -3.00 3.47 20.60
CA GLN A 49 -2.72 2.07 20.23
C GLN A 49 -1.44 1.92 19.39
N GLY A 50 -0.72 3.02 19.11
CA GLY A 50 0.48 3.00 18.26
C GLY A 50 0.19 2.75 16.78
N TRP A 51 -1.06 2.94 16.34
CA TRP A 51 -1.43 2.75 14.93
C TRP A 51 -0.98 3.93 14.08
N PRO A 52 -0.50 3.67 12.84
CA PRO A 52 -0.15 4.74 11.92
C PRO A 52 -1.41 5.53 11.51
N ILE A 53 -1.39 6.84 11.72
CA ILE A 53 -2.47 7.77 11.32
C ILE A 53 -2.16 8.53 10.03
N GLY A 54 -0.92 8.46 9.55
CA GLY A 54 -0.47 9.09 8.32
C GLY A 54 -0.23 8.06 7.23
N THR A 55 -0.52 8.45 5.99
CA THR A 55 -0.28 7.63 4.79
C THR A 55 1.16 7.68 4.30
N GLY A 56 2.03 8.52 4.88
CA GLY A 56 3.39 8.77 4.35
C GLY A 56 4.25 7.52 4.18
N VAL A 57 4.18 6.56 5.11
CA VAL A 57 4.90 5.27 4.97
C VAL A 57 4.36 4.46 3.79
N ILE A 58 3.04 4.46 3.61
CA ILE A 58 2.36 3.76 2.52
C ILE A 58 2.66 4.45 1.19
N GLU A 59 2.60 5.78 1.14
CA GLU A 59 2.93 6.58 -0.04
C GLU A 59 4.41 6.43 -0.42
N GLY A 60 5.31 6.40 0.55
CA GLY A 60 6.73 6.11 0.33
C GLY A 60 6.92 4.73 -0.28
N ALA A 61 6.27 3.70 0.28
CA ALA A 61 6.30 2.35 -0.28
C ALA A 61 5.76 2.31 -1.71
N VAL A 62 4.61 2.93 -1.99
CA VAL A 62 4.05 2.99 -3.34
C VAL A 62 4.99 3.72 -4.31
N ARG A 63 5.57 4.85 -3.89
CA ARG A 63 6.52 5.61 -4.71
C ARG A 63 7.73 4.77 -5.09
N HIS A 64 8.36 4.11 -4.13
CA HIS A 64 9.64 3.42 -4.35
C HIS A 64 9.50 1.98 -4.84
N LEU A 65 8.51 1.23 -4.35
CA LEU A 65 8.30 -0.16 -4.77
C LEU A 65 7.50 -0.25 -6.08
N VAL A 66 6.46 0.56 -6.22
CA VAL A 66 5.50 0.44 -7.33
C VAL A 66 5.87 1.38 -8.47
N LYS A 67 5.89 2.69 -8.23
CA LYS A 67 5.95 3.71 -9.27
C LYS A 67 7.23 3.61 -10.12
N ASP A 68 8.37 3.45 -9.45
CA ASP A 68 9.69 3.33 -10.10
C ASP A 68 9.81 2.18 -11.11
N ARG A 69 8.87 1.22 -11.13
CA ARG A 69 8.85 0.12 -12.12
C ARG A 69 7.61 0.09 -12.99
N LEU A 70 6.45 0.25 -12.37
CA LEU A 70 5.17 0.02 -13.04
C LEU A 70 4.69 1.26 -13.82
N ASP A 71 5.15 2.45 -13.43
CA ASP A 71 4.74 3.74 -14.03
C ASP A 71 5.76 4.27 -15.06
N LEU A 72 6.51 3.36 -15.69
CA LEU A 72 7.44 3.71 -16.75
C LEU A 72 6.70 3.79 -18.10
N THR A 73 6.91 4.86 -18.84
CA THR A 73 6.30 5.09 -20.17
C THR A 73 6.48 3.88 -21.09
N GLY A 74 5.37 3.44 -21.71
CA GLY A 74 5.37 2.29 -22.62
C GLY A 74 5.28 0.93 -21.93
N SER A 75 5.30 0.86 -20.59
CA SER A 75 5.13 -0.40 -19.87
C SER A 75 3.68 -0.87 -19.91
N ARG A 76 3.50 -2.18 -20.10
CA ARG A 76 2.20 -2.86 -19.97
C ARG A 76 2.35 -4.02 -19.02
N TRP A 77 1.45 -4.09 -18.05
CA TRP A 77 1.49 -5.09 -16.99
C TRP A 77 0.16 -5.82 -16.90
N GLY A 78 0.21 -7.15 -16.93
CA GLY A 78 -0.88 -7.98 -16.40
C GLY A 78 -0.75 -8.11 -14.89
N LEU A 79 -1.87 -8.36 -14.19
CA LEU A 79 -1.92 -8.45 -12.72
C LEU A 79 -0.86 -9.42 -12.16
N ASN A 80 -0.81 -10.64 -12.69
CA ASN A 80 0.15 -11.67 -12.25
C ASN A 80 1.61 -11.23 -12.42
N GLY A 81 1.93 -10.56 -13.53
CA GLY A 81 3.29 -10.08 -13.82
C GLY A 81 3.67 -8.90 -12.93
N ALA A 82 2.75 -7.95 -12.72
CA ALA A 82 2.94 -6.84 -11.81
C ALA A 82 3.20 -7.34 -10.38
N GLU A 83 2.36 -8.24 -9.88
CA GLU A 83 2.48 -8.79 -8.54
C GLU A 83 3.81 -9.53 -8.33
N ALA A 84 4.21 -10.38 -9.28
CA ALA A 84 5.48 -11.10 -9.19
C ALA A 84 6.68 -10.14 -9.10
N ILE A 85 6.70 -9.09 -9.93
CA ILE A 85 7.77 -8.08 -9.89
C ILE A 85 7.74 -7.27 -8.59
N LEU A 86 6.56 -6.89 -8.09
CA LEU A 86 6.45 -6.17 -6.82
C LEU A 86 6.97 -7.01 -5.64
N LYS A 87 6.66 -8.31 -5.59
CA LYS A 87 7.20 -9.22 -4.57
C LYS A 87 8.72 -9.30 -4.61
N LEU A 88 9.32 -9.45 -5.79
CA LEU A 88 10.77 -9.45 -5.95
C LEU A 88 11.41 -8.12 -5.53
N ARG A 89 10.77 -6.98 -5.86
CA ARG A 89 11.25 -5.65 -5.43
C ARG A 89 11.15 -5.47 -3.92
N ALA A 90 10.10 -5.97 -3.29
CA ALA A 90 9.96 -5.94 -1.83
C ALA A 90 11.06 -6.75 -1.15
N LEU A 91 11.32 -7.99 -1.61
CA LEU A 91 12.42 -8.82 -1.11
C LEU A 91 13.77 -8.09 -1.20
N ARG A 92 14.05 -7.47 -2.35
CA ARG A 92 15.29 -6.70 -2.53
C ARG A 92 15.37 -5.47 -1.63
N SER A 93 14.27 -4.73 -1.49
CA SER A 93 14.22 -3.53 -0.65
C SER A 93 14.38 -3.84 0.84
N ASN A 94 13.94 -5.02 1.27
CA ASN A 94 14.08 -5.48 2.65
C ASN A 94 15.44 -6.10 2.95
N GLY A 95 16.24 -6.44 1.92
CA GLY A 95 17.51 -7.14 2.05
C GLY A 95 17.39 -8.67 2.07
N ASP A 96 16.18 -9.21 1.91
CA ASP A 96 15.88 -10.65 2.02
C ASP A 96 16.11 -11.44 0.72
N PHE A 97 16.60 -10.78 -0.33
CA PHE A 97 16.70 -11.39 -1.66
C PHE A 97 17.61 -12.62 -1.69
N GLU A 98 18.77 -12.56 -1.03
CA GLU A 98 19.75 -13.67 -1.06
C GLU A 98 19.22 -14.93 -0.39
N ASP A 99 18.51 -14.79 0.74
CA ASP A 99 17.95 -15.93 1.45
C ASP A 99 16.74 -16.50 0.71
N TYR A 100 15.90 -15.63 0.15
CA TYR A 100 14.83 -16.07 -0.75
C TYR A 100 15.39 -16.79 -1.98
N TRP A 101 16.48 -16.32 -2.57
CA TRP A 101 17.06 -16.90 -3.78
C TRP A 101 17.58 -18.32 -3.52
N LYS A 102 18.28 -18.54 -2.41
CA LYS A 102 18.70 -19.89 -1.98
C LYS A 102 17.51 -20.83 -1.81
N PHE A 103 16.47 -20.36 -1.10
CA PHE A 103 15.23 -21.12 -0.94
C PHE A 103 14.58 -21.44 -2.28
N HIS A 104 14.47 -20.46 -3.18
CA HIS A 104 13.86 -20.64 -4.49
C HIS A 104 14.59 -21.69 -5.34
N LEU A 105 15.92 -21.63 -5.38
CA LEU A 105 16.74 -22.62 -6.09
C LEU A 105 16.58 -24.03 -5.54
N ASP A 106 16.52 -24.17 -4.21
CA ASP A 106 16.28 -25.46 -3.55
C ASP A 106 14.91 -26.03 -3.94
N ARG A 107 13.86 -25.20 -3.89
CA ARG A 107 12.50 -25.60 -4.30
C ARG A 107 12.40 -25.96 -5.77
N GLU A 108 13.07 -25.22 -6.66
CA GLU A 108 13.10 -25.53 -8.09
C GLU A 108 13.90 -26.81 -8.36
N ARG A 109 15.00 -27.07 -7.63
CA ARG A 109 15.72 -28.34 -7.68
C ARG A 109 14.79 -29.51 -7.34
N HIS A 110 14.06 -29.42 -6.23
CA HIS A 110 13.08 -30.42 -5.83
C HIS A 110 11.99 -30.64 -6.90
N ARG A 111 11.42 -29.54 -7.42
CA ARG A 111 10.31 -29.58 -8.38
C ARG A 111 10.70 -30.13 -9.75
N VAL A 112 11.84 -29.69 -10.28
CA VAL A 112 12.26 -29.99 -11.65
C VAL A 112 13.05 -31.29 -11.70
N HIS A 113 13.93 -31.52 -10.73
CA HIS A 113 14.83 -32.67 -10.74
C HIS A 113 14.33 -33.80 -9.85
N GLU A 114 14.24 -33.58 -8.53
CA GLU A 114 14.03 -34.70 -7.59
C GLU A 114 12.67 -35.38 -7.78
N ALA A 115 11.63 -34.64 -8.18
CA ALA A 115 10.32 -35.20 -8.51
C ALA A 115 10.27 -35.96 -9.86
N ARG A 116 11.28 -35.81 -10.73
CA ARG A 116 11.27 -36.33 -12.11
C ARG A 116 12.36 -37.37 -12.41
N TYR A 117 13.42 -37.46 -11.59
CA TYR A 117 14.46 -38.48 -11.74
C TYR A 117 14.19 -39.71 -10.88
N VAL A 118 14.53 -40.89 -11.39
CA VAL A 118 14.50 -42.16 -10.63
C VAL A 118 15.39 -42.02 -9.39
N ASN A 119 14.82 -42.30 -8.21
CA ASN A 119 15.42 -42.16 -6.88
C ASN A 119 15.71 -40.73 -6.39
N GLY A 120 15.14 -39.69 -7.02
CA GLY A 120 15.26 -38.30 -6.55
C GLY A 120 16.67 -37.71 -6.63
N ALA A 121 17.60 -38.35 -7.34
CA ALA A 121 18.98 -37.91 -7.46
C ALA A 121 19.25 -37.34 -8.87
N MET A 122 19.87 -36.15 -8.93
CA MET A 122 20.39 -35.63 -10.20
C MET A 122 21.57 -36.48 -10.68
N PRO A 123 21.58 -36.95 -11.95
CA PRO A 123 22.73 -37.64 -12.49
C PRO A 123 23.94 -36.69 -12.56
N ARG A 124 25.12 -37.16 -12.13
CA ARG A 124 26.37 -36.42 -12.32
C ARG A 124 26.70 -36.39 -13.81
N ALA A 125 26.96 -35.20 -14.35
CA ALA A 125 27.53 -35.06 -15.69
C ALA A 125 28.88 -35.80 -15.74
N ALA A 126 29.11 -36.51 -16.84
CA ALA A 126 30.33 -37.27 -17.10
C ALA A 126 31.57 -36.37 -17.20
#